data_AF-A0A167SKV1-F1
#
_entry.id   AF-A0A167SKV1-F1
#
_cell.length_a   1.000
_cell.length_b   1.000
_cell.length_c   1.000
_cell.angle_alpha   90.00
_cell.angle_beta   90.00
_cell.angle_gamma   90.00
#
_symmetry.space_group_name_H-M   'P 1'
#
loop_
_entity.id
_entity.type
_entity.pdbx_description
1 polymer ?
#
loop_
_entity_poly.entity_id
_entity_poly.type
_entity_poly.pdbx_seq_one_letter_code
_entity_poly.pdbx_strand_id
1 'polypeptide(L)'
;MPSAWHEQIPAMSMSQLRNILEFKSYGTFFNPSRVAPSDMGPSPASGNSYLTLPGQTQSFLTLTTCIMTTSCNIVSPRDVINEPRRVITGIPHSFEYQRMEAAILAAFHERSAYAQVAQDAITFMTARNGGSATNGSPAKNPSKMFRQPAGTGGSASVFARPRMNLQGVQTVPVLDARGTRFNTNTNLARLDKLLPPFRQEIPDGSCAWIGYTCNKYSAQKGVSVGFNLLWVVVLGTPT
;
A
#
# COMPACT_ATOMS: atom_id res chain seq x y z
N MET A 1 -20.76 -11.48 11.95
CA MET A 1 -21.21 -10.14 12.39
C MET A 1 -20.72 -9.12 11.37
N PRO A 2 -21.51 -8.11 10.97
CA PRO A 2 -20.94 -6.89 10.43
C PRO A 2 -20.00 -6.28 11.50
N SER A 3 -18.80 -5.86 11.12
CA SER A 3 -17.84 -5.29 12.08
C SER A 3 -18.45 -4.12 12.85
N ALA A 4 -18.27 -4.07 14.17
CA ALA A 4 -18.68 -2.96 15.05
C ALA A 4 -17.87 -1.66 14.83
N TRP A 5 -17.19 -1.50 13.69
CA TRP A 5 -16.37 -0.33 13.37
C TRP A 5 -17.17 0.98 13.38
N HIS A 6 -18.44 0.92 13.01
CA HIS A 6 -19.35 2.08 13.03
C HIS A 6 -19.73 2.50 14.46
N GLU A 7 -19.75 1.56 15.41
CA GLU A 7 -19.98 1.86 16.83
C GLU A 7 -18.74 2.51 17.45
N GLN A 8 -17.54 2.11 17.00
CA GLN A 8 -16.27 2.69 17.43
C GLN A 8 -16.00 4.06 16.81
N ILE A 9 -16.56 4.33 15.62
CA ILE A 9 -16.39 5.60 14.89
C ILE A 9 -17.74 6.14 14.41
N PRO A 10 -18.54 6.74 15.30
CA PRO A 10 -19.91 7.18 14.96
C PRO A 10 -19.98 8.20 13.82
N ALA A 11 -18.94 9.01 13.65
CA ALA A 11 -18.86 10.03 12.60
C ALA A 11 -18.45 9.48 11.22
N MET A 12 -18.12 8.19 11.12
CA MET A 12 -17.68 7.59 9.85
C MET A 12 -18.83 7.46 8.84
N SER A 13 -18.59 7.90 7.61
CA SER A 13 -19.57 7.72 6.54
C SER A 13 -19.69 6.26 6.11
N MET A 14 -20.74 5.57 6.56
CA MET A 14 -20.99 4.17 6.21
C MET A 14 -21.19 3.94 4.70
N SER A 15 -21.74 4.92 3.99
CA SER A 15 -21.83 4.87 2.52
C SER A 15 -20.46 4.89 1.85
N GLN A 16 -19.51 5.69 2.36
CA GLN A 16 -18.15 5.74 1.81
C GLN A 16 -17.38 4.47 2.17
N LEU A 17 -17.50 3.98 3.40
CA LEU A 17 -16.92 2.70 3.82
C LEU A 17 -17.42 1.55 2.92
N ARG A 18 -18.74 1.44 2.72
CA ARG A 18 -19.32 0.44 1.83
C ARG A 18 -18.75 0.53 0.42
N ASN A 19 -18.71 1.74 -0.17
CA ASN A 19 -18.15 1.95 -1.51
C ASN A 19 -16.71 1.45 -1.61
N ILE A 20 -15.89 1.69 -0.60
CA ILE A 20 -14.50 1.22 -0.55
C ILE A 20 -14.40 -0.30 -0.39
N LEU A 21 -15.25 -0.90 0.45
CA LEU A 21 -15.28 -2.36 0.62
C LEU A 21 -15.83 -3.08 -0.63
N GLU A 22 -16.69 -2.44 -1.41
CA GLU A 22 -17.27 -2.99 -2.64
C GLU A 22 -16.44 -2.67 -3.89
N PHE A 23 -15.48 -1.75 -3.80
CA PHE A 23 -14.55 -1.41 -4.87
C PHE A 23 -13.84 -2.68 -5.37
N LYS A 24 -13.84 -2.89 -6.69
CA LYS A 24 -13.16 -4.03 -7.34
C LYS A 24 -11.81 -3.60 -7.91
N SER A 25 -11.82 -2.76 -8.94
CA SER A 25 -10.60 -2.26 -9.56
C SER A 25 -10.84 -1.00 -10.39
N TYR A 26 -9.79 -0.21 -10.60
CA TYR A 26 -9.76 0.92 -11.50
C TYR A 26 -8.32 1.16 -11.99
N GLY A 27 -8.07 1.02 -13.29
CA GLY A 27 -6.70 1.10 -13.82
C GLY A 27 -5.79 0.04 -13.18
N THR A 28 -4.78 0.47 -12.44
CA THR A 28 -3.84 -0.38 -11.69
C THR A 28 -4.19 -0.51 -10.20
N PHE A 29 -5.30 0.07 -9.74
CA PHE A 29 -5.77 -0.03 -8.36
C PHE A 29 -6.70 -1.21 -8.21
N PHE A 30 -6.39 -2.13 -7.30
CA PHE A 30 -7.08 -3.41 -7.15
C PHE A 30 -7.46 -3.63 -5.69
N ASN A 31 -8.71 -4.03 -5.44
CA ASN A 31 -9.09 -4.61 -4.16
C ASN A 31 -8.94 -6.13 -4.22
N PRO A 32 -7.91 -6.72 -3.59
CA PRO A 32 -7.65 -8.16 -3.62
C PRO A 32 -8.82 -8.98 -3.05
N SER A 33 -9.67 -8.40 -2.21
CA SER A 33 -10.86 -9.08 -1.67
C SER A 33 -12.03 -9.17 -2.65
N ARG A 34 -11.91 -8.60 -3.86
CA ARG A 34 -12.96 -8.49 -4.88
C ARG A 34 -12.54 -8.89 -6.29
N VAL A 35 -11.25 -8.76 -6.63
CA VAL A 35 -10.75 -9.15 -7.95
C VAL A 35 -10.56 -10.66 -8.07
N ALA A 36 -10.56 -11.18 -9.31
CA ALA A 36 -10.15 -12.56 -9.51
C ALA A 36 -8.62 -12.65 -9.39
N PRO A 37 -8.06 -13.71 -8.78
CA PRO A 37 -6.60 -13.83 -8.64
C PRO A 37 -5.88 -13.85 -10.00
N SER A 38 -6.54 -14.36 -11.05
CA SER A 38 -6.03 -14.35 -12.43
C SER A 38 -5.85 -12.95 -13.03
N ASP A 39 -6.49 -11.93 -12.44
CA ASP A 39 -6.37 -10.55 -12.88
C ASP A 39 -5.06 -9.91 -12.37
N MET A 40 -4.32 -10.62 -11.51
CA MET A 40 -3.05 -10.20 -10.93
C MET A 40 -1.95 -11.19 -11.33
N GLY A 41 -0.92 -10.71 -12.04
CA GLY A 41 0.18 -11.54 -12.51
C GLY A 41 1.49 -11.18 -11.82
N PRO A 42 2.36 -12.14 -11.47
CA PRO A 42 3.70 -11.83 -11.01
C PRO A 42 4.49 -11.12 -12.12
N SER A 43 5.28 -10.11 -11.76
CA SER A 43 6.08 -9.32 -12.69
C SER A 43 7.37 -10.04 -13.05
N PRO A 44 7.58 -10.43 -14.33
CA PRO A 44 8.85 -11.02 -14.76
C PRO A 44 10.03 -10.06 -14.57
N ALA A 45 9.79 -8.74 -14.68
CA ALA A 45 10.83 -7.72 -14.54
C ALA A 45 11.37 -7.60 -13.11
N SER A 46 10.59 -8.01 -12.10
CA SER A 46 11.04 -8.05 -10.71
C SER A 46 11.39 -9.47 -10.25
N GLY A 47 11.71 -10.39 -11.17
CA GLY A 47 11.94 -11.80 -10.82
C GLY A 47 10.73 -12.48 -10.17
N ASN A 48 9.51 -12.08 -10.58
CA ASN A 48 8.23 -12.54 -10.03
C ASN A 48 7.96 -12.14 -8.57
N SER A 49 8.74 -11.19 -8.03
CA SER A 49 8.53 -10.69 -6.67
C SER A 49 7.32 -9.77 -6.51
N TYR A 50 6.88 -8.99 -7.50
CA TYR A 50 5.76 -8.05 -7.34
C TYR A 50 4.57 -8.44 -8.20
N LEU A 51 3.37 -8.01 -7.81
CA LEU A 51 2.17 -8.14 -8.63
C LEU A 51 2.05 -6.98 -9.62
N THR A 52 1.67 -7.32 -10.86
CA THR A 52 1.48 -6.44 -12.00
C THR A 52 0.20 -6.81 -12.76
N LEU A 53 -0.26 -5.94 -13.65
CA LEU A 53 -1.25 -6.35 -14.65
C LEU A 53 -0.66 -7.48 -15.51
N PRO A 54 -1.38 -8.60 -15.72
CA PRO A 54 -0.92 -9.68 -16.58
C PRO A 54 -0.49 -9.17 -17.96
N GLY A 55 0.69 -9.61 -18.40
CA GLY A 55 1.29 -9.16 -19.67
C GLY A 55 1.96 -7.78 -19.64
N GLN A 56 1.93 -7.05 -18.51
CA GLN A 56 2.60 -5.75 -18.37
C GLN A 56 3.73 -5.81 -17.35
N THR A 57 4.97 -5.63 -17.79
CA THR A 57 6.16 -5.79 -16.93
C THR A 57 6.42 -4.62 -15.99
N GLN A 58 5.91 -3.42 -16.31
CA GLN A 58 6.19 -2.17 -15.56
C GLN A 58 4.96 -1.55 -14.88
N SER A 59 3.81 -2.23 -14.90
CA SER A 59 2.56 -1.72 -14.34
C SER A 59 2.25 -2.38 -13.00
N PHE A 60 2.99 -1.99 -11.96
CA PHE A 60 2.80 -2.49 -10.60
C PHE A 60 1.37 -2.23 -10.12
N LEU A 61 0.76 -3.24 -9.50
CA LEU A 61 -0.57 -3.09 -8.92
C LEU A 61 -0.47 -2.36 -7.58
N THR A 62 -1.31 -1.34 -7.42
CA THR A 62 -1.62 -0.76 -6.13
C THR A 62 -2.81 -1.53 -5.56
N LEU A 63 -2.53 -2.40 -4.61
CA LEU A 63 -3.56 -3.08 -3.85
C LEU A 63 -4.15 -2.14 -2.80
N THR A 64 -5.42 -2.35 -2.47
CA THR A 64 -6.10 -1.53 -1.48
C THR A 64 -6.80 -2.39 -0.42
N THR A 65 -6.67 -2.02 0.85
CA THR A 65 -7.34 -2.72 1.96
C THR A 65 -7.78 -1.71 3.02
N CYS A 66 -8.95 -1.93 3.60
CA CYS A 66 -9.45 -1.13 4.71
C CYS A 66 -9.11 -1.80 6.04
N ILE A 67 -8.60 -1.02 7.00
CA ILE A 67 -8.18 -1.46 8.32
C ILE A 67 -8.75 -0.56 9.41
N MET A 68 -8.90 -1.13 10.61
CA MET A 68 -8.95 -0.39 11.86
C MET A 68 -7.52 -0.23 12.39
N THR A 69 -7.00 1.00 12.42
CA THR A 69 -5.63 1.29 12.84
C THR A 69 -5.42 0.89 14.30
N THR A 70 -4.30 0.21 14.58
CA THR A 70 -3.87 -0.15 15.95
C THR A 70 -2.53 0.48 16.33
N SER A 71 -1.79 0.99 15.33
CA SER A 71 -0.57 1.77 15.53
C SER A 71 -0.24 2.54 14.25
N CYS A 72 0.25 3.77 14.39
CA CYS A 72 0.71 4.57 13.26
C CYS A 72 2.01 5.31 13.61
N ASN A 73 2.99 5.21 12.71
CA ASN A 73 4.31 5.83 12.78
C ASN A 73 4.68 6.41 11.40
N ILE A 74 3.74 7.12 10.77
CA ILE A 74 3.89 7.78 9.48
C ILE A 74 4.43 9.20 9.64
N VAL A 75 4.10 9.95 10.69
CA VAL A 75 4.67 11.29 10.92
C VAL A 75 5.99 11.19 11.68
N SER A 76 6.05 10.28 12.65
CA SER A 76 7.26 9.95 13.42
C SER A 76 7.72 8.53 13.07
N PRO A 77 8.75 8.35 12.21
CA PRO A 77 9.21 7.03 11.78
C PRO A 77 9.61 6.17 12.97
N ARG A 78 9.42 4.86 12.82
CA ARG A 78 9.87 3.86 13.78
C ARG A 78 11.07 3.09 13.23
N ASP A 79 12.03 2.76 14.08
CA ASP A 79 13.11 1.87 13.70
C ASP A 79 12.62 0.42 13.56
N VAL A 80 12.83 -0.14 12.36
CA VAL A 80 12.51 -1.52 12.02
C VAL A 80 13.77 -2.17 11.48
N ILE A 81 14.35 -3.10 12.25
CA ILE A 81 15.63 -3.76 11.92
C ILE A 81 16.73 -2.71 11.71
N ASN A 82 16.91 -1.81 12.69
CA ASN A 82 17.91 -0.75 12.71
C ASN A 82 17.81 0.27 11.56
N GLU A 83 16.63 0.41 10.93
CA GLU A 83 16.38 1.43 9.93
C GLU A 83 15.05 2.16 10.16
N PRO A 84 15.04 3.50 10.06
CA PRO A 84 13.82 4.27 10.25
C PRO A 84 12.88 4.07 9.06
N ARG A 85 11.64 3.66 9.36
CA ARG A 85 10.60 3.42 8.37
C ARG A 85 9.28 4.06 8.78
N ARG A 86 8.48 4.39 7.78
CA ARG A 86 7.09 4.83 7.97
C ARG A 86 6.23 3.58 8.07
N VAL A 87 5.48 3.42 9.15
CA VAL A 87 4.76 2.19 9.47
C VAL A 87 3.31 2.51 9.83
N ILE A 88 2.38 1.68 9.40
CA ILE A 88 1.01 1.67 9.91
C ILE A 88 0.57 0.22 10.07
N THR A 89 -0.09 -0.05 11.20
CA THR A 89 -0.59 -1.38 11.54
C THR A 89 -2.07 -1.28 11.84
N GLY A 90 -2.83 -2.30 11.46
CA GLY A 90 -4.24 -2.36 11.81
C GLY A 90 -4.93 -3.65 11.42
N ILE A 91 -6.12 -3.83 12.00
CA ILE A 91 -6.93 -5.03 11.86
C ILE A 91 -7.85 -4.85 10.64
N PRO A 92 -7.69 -5.65 9.58
CA PRO A 92 -8.61 -5.65 8.45
C PRO A 92 -9.97 -6.24 8.84
N HIS A 93 -11.00 -5.94 8.05
CA HIS A 93 -12.28 -6.62 8.20
C HIS A 93 -12.11 -8.12 7.92
N SER A 94 -12.58 -9.02 8.80
CA SER A 94 -12.22 -10.46 8.76
C SER A 94 -12.53 -11.14 7.43
N PHE A 95 -13.70 -10.87 6.84
CA PHE A 95 -14.06 -11.41 5.52
C PHE A 95 -13.24 -10.81 4.38
N GLU A 96 -12.83 -9.53 4.50
CA GLU A 96 -11.95 -8.92 3.50
C GLU A 96 -10.56 -9.54 3.57
N TYR A 97 -10.06 -9.75 4.78
CA TYR A 97 -8.75 -10.34 5.03
C TYR A 97 -8.62 -11.73 4.41
N GLN A 98 -9.55 -12.65 4.71
CA GLN A 98 -9.51 -14.02 4.18
C GLN A 98 -9.53 -14.05 2.65
N ARG A 99 -10.36 -13.21 2.03
CA ARG A 99 -10.42 -13.10 0.57
C ARG A 99 -9.14 -12.52 -0.02
N MET A 100 -8.59 -11.48 0.61
CA MET A 100 -7.33 -10.86 0.20
C MET A 100 -6.17 -11.85 0.28
N GLU A 101 -6.03 -12.56 1.39
CA GLU A 101 -4.98 -13.56 1.59
C GLU A 101 -5.03 -14.63 0.49
N ALA A 102 -6.20 -15.23 0.27
CA ALA A 102 -6.39 -16.24 -0.77
C ALA A 102 -6.06 -15.70 -2.16
N ALA A 103 -6.47 -14.47 -2.48
CA ALA A 103 -6.21 -13.87 -3.78
C ALA A 103 -4.72 -13.56 -4.00
N ILE A 104 -4.04 -13.03 -2.99
CA ILE A 104 -2.60 -12.73 -3.07
C ILE A 104 -1.78 -14.03 -3.21
N LEU A 105 -2.07 -15.05 -2.40
CA LEU A 105 -1.40 -16.33 -2.48
C LEU A 105 -1.61 -17.02 -3.84
N ALA A 106 -2.85 -17.04 -4.34
CA ALA A 106 -3.17 -17.59 -5.64
C ALA A 106 -2.48 -16.85 -6.79
N ALA A 107 -2.42 -15.51 -6.74
CA ALA A 107 -1.72 -14.69 -7.73
C ALA A 107 -0.20 -14.92 -7.73
N PHE A 108 0.39 -15.22 -6.57
CA PHE A 108 1.81 -15.59 -6.47
C PHE A 108 2.09 -17.08 -6.73
N HIS A 109 1.05 -17.89 -6.95
CA HIS A 109 1.10 -19.35 -7.06
C HIS A 109 1.68 -20.03 -5.81
N GLU A 110 1.35 -19.51 -4.64
CA GLU A 110 1.82 -20.03 -3.35
C GLU A 110 0.67 -20.67 -2.57
N ARG A 111 0.97 -21.74 -1.82
CA ARG A 111 0.00 -22.37 -0.90
C ARG A 111 -0.05 -21.70 0.46
N SER A 112 1.07 -21.13 0.88
CA SER A 112 1.23 -20.42 2.15
C SER A 112 2.40 -19.46 2.06
N ALA A 113 2.37 -18.40 2.87
CA ALA A 113 3.48 -17.47 3.02
C ALA A 113 3.49 -16.88 4.43
N TYR A 114 4.66 -16.51 4.93
CA TYR A 114 4.79 -15.71 6.14
C TYR A 114 4.53 -14.24 5.82
N ALA A 115 3.83 -13.55 6.69
CA ALA A 115 3.53 -12.13 6.55
C ALA A 115 3.72 -11.40 7.88
N GLN A 116 3.77 -10.08 7.83
CA GLN A 116 3.90 -9.23 9.02
C GLN A 116 2.54 -9.02 9.67
N VAL A 117 2.01 -10.11 10.22
CA VAL A 117 0.74 -10.16 10.93
C VAL A 117 1.01 -10.52 12.38
N ALA A 118 0.53 -9.69 13.30
CA ALA A 118 0.63 -9.92 14.74
C ALA A 118 -0.65 -9.43 15.41
N GLN A 119 -1.20 -10.24 16.33
CA GLN A 119 -2.45 -9.91 17.05
C GLN A 119 -3.58 -9.49 16.09
N ASP A 120 -3.81 -10.27 15.04
CA ASP A 120 -4.80 -10.02 13.98
C ASP A 120 -4.61 -8.72 13.17
N ALA A 121 -3.50 -8.00 13.39
CA ALA A 121 -3.19 -6.77 12.69
C ALA A 121 -2.10 -6.96 11.64
N ILE A 122 -2.33 -6.41 10.44
CA ILE A 122 -1.35 -6.39 9.36
C ILE A 122 -0.51 -5.12 9.48
N THR A 123 0.79 -5.27 9.28
CA THR A 123 1.71 -4.14 9.20
C THR A 123 2.02 -3.78 7.75
N PHE A 124 1.82 -2.53 7.39
CA PHE A 124 2.24 -1.92 6.14
C PHE A 124 3.37 -0.95 6.43
N MET A 125 4.43 -0.99 5.63
CA MET A 125 5.53 -0.06 5.81
C MET A 125 6.25 0.28 4.53
N THR A 126 7.00 1.37 4.55
CA THR A 126 7.95 1.66 3.48
C THR A 126 9.01 0.56 3.38
N ALA A 127 9.54 0.35 2.19
CA ALA A 127 10.63 -0.57 1.93
C ALA A 127 11.92 -0.11 2.62
N ARG A 128 12.88 -1.03 2.74
CA ARG A 128 14.25 -0.73 3.17
C ARG A 128 14.82 0.41 2.32
N ASN A 129 15.69 1.24 2.88
CA ASN A 129 16.53 2.09 2.03
C ASN A 129 17.31 1.16 1.10
N GLY A 130 17.18 1.36 -0.21
CA GLY A 130 17.97 0.60 -1.17
C GLY A 130 19.42 0.92 -0.93
N GLY A 131 20.14 0.06 -0.22
CA GLY A 131 21.58 0.01 -0.33
C GLY A 131 21.86 -0.25 -1.81
N SER A 132 22.45 0.71 -2.49
CA SER A 132 23.04 0.46 -3.81
C SER A 132 23.86 -0.81 -3.68
N ALA A 133 23.42 -1.88 -4.35
CA ALA A 133 24.33 -2.97 -4.66
C ALA A 133 25.41 -2.34 -5.55
N THR A 134 26.52 -1.93 -4.92
CA THR A 134 27.76 -1.52 -5.57
C THR A 134 28.42 -2.76 -6.15
N ASN A 135 27.76 -3.40 -7.12
CA ASN A 135 28.34 -4.35 -8.07
C ASN A 135 28.12 -3.86 -9.50
N GLY A 136 28.14 -2.53 -9.69
CA GLY A 136 28.33 -1.93 -11.01
C GLY A 136 29.81 -1.94 -11.35
N SER A 137 30.22 -2.83 -12.26
CA SER A 137 31.48 -2.65 -13.00
C SER A 137 31.55 -1.20 -13.52
N PRO A 138 32.75 -0.57 -13.57
CA PRO A 138 32.86 0.84 -13.93
C PRO A 138 32.16 1.13 -15.26
N ALA A 139 31.13 1.98 -15.21
CA ALA A 139 30.34 2.32 -16.39
C ALA A 139 31.23 3.04 -17.42
N LYS A 140 31.33 2.45 -18.62
CA LYS A 140 32.13 2.93 -19.77
C LYS A 140 31.64 4.25 -20.42
N ASN A 141 30.87 5.10 -19.73
CA ASN A 141 30.44 6.38 -20.34
C ASN A 141 30.02 7.44 -19.29
N PRO A 142 30.94 8.30 -18.84
CA PRO A 142 30.65 9.37 -17.88
C PRO A 142 29.84 10.54 -18.47
N SER A 143 29.66 10.61 -19.79
CA SER A 143 29.00 11.72 -20.48
C SER A 143 27.47 11.75 -20.35
N LYS A 144 26.84 10.67 -19.84
CA LYS A 144 25.39 10.64 -19.59
C LYS A 144 24.98 10.99 -18.14
N MET A 145 25.94 11.15 -17.23
CA MET A 145 25.67 11.48 -15.81
C MET A 145 25.33 12.95 -15.55
N PHE A 146 25.50 13.84 -16.54
CA PHE A 146 25.32 15.30 -16.37
C PHE A 146 24.00 15.86 -16.93
N ARG A 147 23.02 15.03 -17.31
CA ARG A 147 21.78 15.50 -17.96
C ARG A 147 20.52 15.56 -17.10
N GLN A 148 20.63 15.50 -15.78
CA GLN A 148 19.48 15.80 -14.92
C GLN A 148 19.93 16.70 -13.76
N PRO A 149 19.47 17.96 -13.70
CA PRO A 149 19.58 18.74 -12.49
C PRO A 149 18.87 18.00 -11.36
N ALA A 150 19.50 17.94 -10.19
CA ALA A 150 18.85 17.51 -8.97
C ALA A 150 17.76 18.56 -8.63
N GLY A 151 16.50 18.23 -8.93
CA GLY A 151 15.34 19.10 -8.70
C GLY A 151 14.63 19.47 -10.01
N THR A 152 13.29 19.33 -10.02
CA THR A 152 12.31 19.56 -11.11
C THR A 152 11.85 18.37 -11.97
N GLY A 153 12.14 17.13 -11.57
CA GLY A 153 11.23 16.03 -11.90
C GLY A 153 9.99 16.15 -11.02
N GLY A 154 8.95 16.89 -11.47
CA GLY A 154 7.71 17.08 -10.71
C GLY A 154 7.28 15.75 -10.11
N SER A 155 7.25 15.66 -8.78
CA SER A 155 7.03 14.40 -8.06
C SER A 155 5.69 13.84 -8.53
N ALA A 156 5.74 12.92 -9.50
CA ALA A 156 4.53 12.39 -10.08
C ALA A 156 3.80 11.66 -8.96
N SER A 157 2.58 12.11 -8.69
CA SER A 157 1.69 11.60 -7.66
C SER A 157 1.69 10.08 -7.64
N VAL A 158 1.85 9.47 -6.45
CA VAL A 158 1.75 8.02 -6.27
C VAL A 158 0.39 7.47 -6.72
N PHE A 159 -0.62 8.34 -6.84
CA PHE A 159 -1.94 8.03 -7.38
C PHE A 159 -1.96 8.03 -8.91
N ALA A 160 -1.26 8.97 -9.55
CA ALA A 160 -1.22 9.08 -11.00
C ALA A 160 -0.23 8.11 -11.66
N ARG A 161 0.85 7.77 -10.94
CA ARG A 161 1.89 6.83 -11.39
C ARG A 161 2.24 5.88 -10.23
N PRO A 162 1.57 4.72 -10.14
CA PRO A 162 1.93 3.68 -9.18
C PRO A 162 3.42 3.37 -9.28
N ARG A 163 4.08 3.31 -8.12
CA ARG A 163 5.48 2.91 -8.02
C ARG A 163 5.56 1.60 -7.25
N MET A 164 6.65 0.88 -7.45
CA MET A 164 6.90 -0.40 -6.80
C MET A 164 6.88 -0.28 -5.27
N ASN A 165 7.54 0.73 -4.71
CA ASN A 165 7.54 1.03 -3.27
C ASN A 165 7.99 2.47 -2.99
N LEU A 166 7.76 2.91 -1.74
CA LEU A 166 8.43 4.04 -1.11
C LEU A 166 9.51 3.51 -0.18
N GLN A 167 10.66 4.17 -0.09
CA GLN A 167 11.85 3.69 0.64
C GLN A 167 12.12 4.51 1.91
N GLY A 168 12.50 3.82 2.99
CA GLY A 168 12.91 4.41 4.27
C GLY A 168 11.92 5.44 4.80
N VAL A 169 12.35 6.69 4.91
CA VAL A 169 11.54 7.79 5.46
C VAL A 169 10.84 8.65 4.40
N GLN A 170 10.83 8.20 3.13
CA GLN A 170 10.09 8.88 2.05
C GLN A 170 8.66 9.19 2.48
N THR A 171 8.19 10.37 2.07
CA THR A 171 6.86 10.86 2.44
C THR A 171 5.77 9.92 1.92
N VAL A 172 4.99 9.38 2.84
CA VAL A 172 3.75 8.64 2.54
C VAL A 172 2.61 9.66 2.56
N PRO A 173 1.87 9.86 1.46
CA PRO A 173 0.70 10.72 1.46
C PRO A 173 -0.37 10.17 2.39
N VAL A 174 -0.83 10.99 3.33
CA VAL A 174 -1.97 10.71 4.19
C VAL A 174 -3.05 11.74 3.86
N LEU A 175 -4.22 11.27 3.43
CA LEU A 175 -5.34 12.11 2.98
C LEU A 175 -6.51 11.98 3.95
N ASP A 176 -7.24 13.06 4.16
CA ASP A 176 -8.41 13.11 5.04
C ASP A 176 -9.71 13.08 4.23
N ALA A 177 -10.47 11.99 4.35
CA ALA A 177 -11.77 11.81 3.70
C ALA A 177 -12.96 11.91 4.67
N ARG A 178 -12.75 12.27 5.95
CA ARG A 178 -13.81 12.31 6.98
C ARG A 178 -14.99 13.21 6.62
N GLY A 179 -14.73 14.28 5.84
CA GLY A 179 -15.76 15.22 5.36
C GLY A 179 -15.97 15.22 3.85
N THR A 180 -15.23 14.43 3.08
CA THR A 180 -15.23 14.50 1.61
C THR A 180 -15.46 13.14 1.00
N ARG A 181 -16.57 12.99 0.27
CA ARG A 181 -16.87 11.76 -0.49
C ARG A 181 -16.11 11.76 -1.81
N PHE A 182 -15.73 10.56 -2.25
CA PHE A 182 -15.08 10.38 -3.55
C PHE A 182 -15.53 9.08 -4.21
N ASN A 183 -15.51 9.07 -5.54
CA ASN A 183 -15.89 7.93 -6.37
C ASN A 183 -14.65 7.11 -6.75
N THR A 184 -14.59 5.86 -6.28
CA THR A 184 -13.47 4.94 -6.51
C THR A 184 -13.25 4.62 -8.00
N ASN A 185 -14.28 4.70 -8.85
CA ASN A 185 -14.19 4.39 -10.28
C ASN A 185 -13.73 5.58 -11.14
N THR A 186 -13.54 6.78 -10.58
CA THR A 186 -13.18 7.97 -11.37
C THR A 186 -12.16 8.88 -10.70
N ASN A 187 -12.04 8.81 -9.37
CA ASN A 187 -11.24 9.77 -8.60
C ASN A 187 -9.90 9.18 -8.11
N LEU A 188 -9.70 7.87 -8.18
CA LEU A 188 -8.54 7.20 -7.56
C LEU A 188 -7.19 7.77 -7.98
N ALA A 189 -7.00 8.04 -9.28
CA ALA A 189 -5.74 8.55 -9.82
C ALA A 189 -5.44 10.02 -9.44
N ARG A 190 -6.34 10.69 -8.72
CA ARG A 190 -6.28 12.12 -8.37
C ARG A 190 -6.77 12.42 -6.95
N LEU A 191 -6.75 11.43 -6.05
CA LEU A 191 -7.18 11.62 -4.66
C LEU A 191 -6.40 12.72 -3.94
N ASP A 192 -5.11 12.84 -4.24
CA ASP A 192 -4.23 13.90 -3.74
C ASP A 192 -4.66 15.33 -4.12
N LYS A 193 -5.46 15.48 -5.18
CA LYS A 193 -6.03 16.77 -5.60
C LYS A 193 -7.41 17.04 -5.02
N LEU A 194 -8.10 16.01 -4.55
CA LEU A 194 -9.49 16.08 -4.11
C LEU A 194 -9.61 16.11 -2.58
N LEU A 195 -8.74 15.38 -1.89
CA LEU A 195 -8.76 15.24 -0.45
C LEU A 195 -7.68 16.11 0.18
N PRO A 196 -7.97 16.85 1.27
CA PRO A 196 -6.95 17.57 2.00
C PRO A 196 -5.96 16.59 2.67
N PRO A 197 -4.72 17.02 2.93
CA PRO A 197 -3.75 16.22 3.65
C PRO A 197 -4.15 16.08 5.13
N PHE A 198 -4.02 14.87 5.67
CA PHE A 198 -4.11 14.60 7.10
C PHE A 198 -2.71 14.75 7.71
N ARG A 199 -2.49 15.79 8.52
CA ARG A 199 -1.14 16.22 8.93
C ARG A 199 -0.64 15.63 10.25
N GLN A 200 -1.52 14.95 10.98
CA GLN A 200 -1.20 14.35 12.27
C GLN A 200 -0.99 12.84 12.13
N GLU A 201 -0.45 12.21 13.17
CA GLU A 201 -0.42 10.76 13.25
C GLU A 201 -1.86 10.23 13.32
N ILE A 202 -2.15 9.12 12.61
CA ILE A 202 -3.49 8.55 12.59
C ILE A 202 -3.76 7.91 13.96
N PRO A 203 -4.79 8.35 14.71
CA PRO A 203 -5.08 7.77 16.01
C PRO A 203 -5.42 6.28 15.92
N ASP A 204 -5.07 5.52 16.96
CA ASP A 204 -5.52 4.13 17.11
C ASP A 204 -7.05 4.10 17.17
N GLY A 205 -7.67 3.07 16.60
CA GLY A 205 -9.12 2.98 16.44
C GLY A 205 -9.67 3.81 15.25
N SER A 206 -8.81 4.36 14.39
CA SER A 206 -9.25 5.03 13.16
C SER A 206 -9.53 4.02 12.05
N CYS A 207 -10.50 4.33 11.18
CA CYS A 207 -10.73 3.58 9.97
C CYS A 207 -9.90 4.20 8.83
N ALA A 208 -8.96 3.41 8.30
CA ALA A 208 -8.05 3.84 7.25
C ALA A 208 -8.17 2.94 6.02
N TRP A 209 -8.04 3.52 4.84
CA TRP A 209 -7.94 2.82 3.58
C TRP A 209 -6.51 2.94 3.06
N ILE A 210 -5.84 1.80 2.94
CA ILE A 210 -4.41 1.73 2.66
C ILE A 210 -4.20 1.36 1.21
N GLY A 211 -3.35 2.12 0.52
CA GLY A 211 -2.78 1.72 -0.76
C GLY A 211 -1.38 1.19 -0.58
N TYR A 212 -1.12 0.01 -1.12
CA TYR A 212 0.15 -0.68 -0.98
C TYR A 212 0.48 -1.52 -2.21
N THR A 213 1.75 -1.87 -2.40
CA THR A 213 2.10 -3.00 -3.28
C THR A 213 2.40 -4.22 -2.43
N CYS A 214 2.23 -5.41 -2.99
CA CYS A 214 2.63 -6.64 -2.34
C CYS A 214 3.83 -7.26 -3.06
N ASN A 215 4.81 -7.71 -2.29
CA ASN A 215 5.96 -8.42 -2.82
C ASN A 215 6.23 -9.75 -2.13
N LYS A 216 6.61 -10.75 -2.92
CA LYS A 216 7.10 -12.06 -2.48
C LYS A 216 8.62 -12.08 -2.40
N TYR A 217 9.16 -12.68 -1.35
CA TYR A 217 10.59 -12.93 -1.17
C TYR A 217 10.82 -14.24 -0.42
N SER A 218 11.96 -14.88 -0.66
CA SER A 218 12.37 -16.07 0.07
C SER A 218 13.05 -15.68 1.39
N ALA A 219 12.58 -16.24 2.49
CA ALA A 219 13.18 -16.12 3.82
C ALA A 219 13.63 -17.50 4.32
N GLN A 220 14.41 -17.53 5.40
CA GLN A 220 14.92 -18.79 5.98
C GLN A 220 13.82 -19.81 6.30
N LYS A 221 12.62 -19.34 6.67
CA LYS A 221 11.48 -20.20 7.03
C LYS A 221 10.60 -20.59 5.85
N GLY A 222 10.87 -20.08 4.65
CA GLY A 222 10.05 -20.30 3.46
C GLY A 222 9.69 -19.00 2.75
N VAL A 223 8.62 -19.04 1.96
CA VAL A 223 8.13 -17.87 1.23
C VAL A 223 7.53 -16.86 2.20
N SER A 224 7.88 -15.59 2.02
CA SER A 224 7.29 -14.47 2.77
C SER A 224 6.71 -13.44 1.82
N VAL A 225 5.67 -12.74 2.28
CA VAL A 225 5.05 -11.62 1.60
C VAL A 225 5.20 -10.35 2.43
N GLY A 226 5.53 -9.25 1.75
CA GLY A 226 5.64 -7.91 2.32
C GLY A 226 4.57 -6.99 1.77
N PHE A 227 4.13 -6.04 2.60
CA PHE A 227 3.14 -5.02 2.23
C PHE A 227 3.80 -3.64 2.23
N ASN A 228 4.13 -3.15 1.04
CA ASN A 228 4.84 -1.89 0.87
C ASN A 228 3.85 -0.72 0.84
N LEU A 229 3.87 0.09 1.90
CA LEU A 229 2.99 1.24 2.06
C LEU A 229 3.26 2.31 0.97
N LEU A 230 2.21 2.75 0.28
CA LEU A 230 2.27 3.83 -0.70
C LEU A 230 1.53 5.08 -0.26
N TRP A 231 0.32 4.93 0.30
CA TRP A 231 -0.52 6.04 0.76
C TRP A 231 -1.59 5.55 1.72
N VAL A 232 -2.19 6.49 2.46
CA VAL A 232 -3.28 6.24 3.39
C VAL A 232 -4.40 7.28 3.19
N VAL A 233 -5.65 6.84 3.24
CA VAL A 233 -6.83 7.70 3.30
C VAL A 233 -7.56 7.44 4.62
N VAL A 234 -7.73 8.47 5.45
CA VAL A 234 -8.45 8.39 6.73
C VAL A 234 -9.94 8.57 6.47
N LEU A 235 -10.75 7.55 6.79
CA LEU A 235 -12.20 7.54 6.59
C LEU A 235 -12.96 7.98 7.85
N GLY A 236 -12.35 7.80 9.00
CA GLY A 236 -12.93 8.10 10.30
C GLY A 236 -11.86 8.00 11.39
N THR A 237 -11.99 8.81 12.43
CA THR A 237 -11.14 8.78 13.63
C THR A 237 -12.04 8.64 14.85
N PRO A 238 -11.63 7.91 15.89
CA PRO A 238 -12.37 7.90 17.14
C PRO A 238 -12.42 9.31 17.72
N THR A 239 -13.52 9.61 18.41
CA THR A 239 -13.76 10.87 19.11
C THR A 239 -13.16 10.86 20.49
#